data_AF-A0A356X793-F1
#
_entry.id   AF-A0A356X793-F1
#
_cell.length_a   1.000
_cell.length_b   1.000
_cell.length_c   1.000
_cell.angle_alpha   90.00
_cell.angle_beta   90.00
_cell.angle_gamma   90.00
#
_symmetry.space_group_name_H-M   'P 1'
#
loop_
_entity.id
_entity.type
_entity.pdbx_description
1 polymer ?
#
loop_
_entity_poly.entity_id
_entity_poly.type
_entity_poly.pdbx_seq_one_letter_code
_entity_poly.pdbx_strand_id
1 'polypeptide(L)'
;RKMIDIERMRVRIASDLHDDVGASLTEIALQSDFLQATDTNPELNKTLQQIGKQSRKIVSSLDDIVWSIDARNDTLGDLTDRMQDYILNTLEQKDMVVSYDFDDLDMDNKLPVSVKENVYLIFKEAVNNIAKYSNGDRVDIKMKNNSGRFEFVISDNGTTRKGTKKTGHGLRNMDMRAQRIGANITIDTENGFSI
;
A
#
# COMPACT_ATOMS: atom_id res chain seq x y z
N ARG A 1 14.18 -27.44 9.71
CA ARG A 1 14.28 -26.98 11.12
C ARG A 1 14.52 -25.47 11.15
N LYS A 2 15.71 -24.95 10.78
CA LYS A 2 15.97 -23.48 10.74
C LYS A 2 14.94 -22.63 9.99
N MET A 3 14.46 -23.07 8.82
CA MET A 3 13.47 -22.32 8.03
C MET A 3 12.11 -22.20 8.75
N ILE A 4 11.63 -23.30 9.34
CA ILE A 4 10.39 -23.32 10.15
C ILE A 4 10.55 -22.44 11.40
N ASP A 5 11.74 -22.44 12.01
CA ASP A 5 12.02 -21.59 13.17
C ASP A 5 12.00 -20.09 12.81
N ILE A 6 12.48 -19.73 11.60
CA ILE A 6 12.40 -18.36 11.07
C ILE A 6 10.95 -17.97 10.76
N GLU A 7 10.17 -18.83 10.10
CA GLU A 7 8.75 -18.55 9.81
C GLU A 7 7.95 -18.36 11.11
N ARG A 8 8.17 -19.21 12.12
CA ARG A 8 7.54 -19.04 13.45
C ARG A 8 7.96 -17.75 14.15
N MET A 9 9.23 -17.37 14.04
CA MET A 9 9.72 -16.11 14.58
C MET A 9 9.05 -14.92 13.89
N ARG A 10 8.92 -14.96 12.56
CA ARG A 10 8.24 -13.93 11.77
C ARG A 10 6.77 -13.77 12.18
N VAL A 11 6.04 -14.88 12.31
CA VAL A 11 4.64 -14.87 12.77
C VAL A 11 4.54 -14.28 14.18
N ARG A 12 5.43 -14.66 15.09
CA ARG A 12 5.44 -14.09 16.45
C ARG A 12 5.70 -12.59 16.44
N ILE A 13 6.72 -12.12 15.72
CA ILE A 13 7.04 -10.69 15.62
C ILE A 13 5.85 -9.92 15.02
N ALA A 14 5.17 -10.49 14.02
CA ALA A 14 3.98 -9.89 13.43
C ALA A 14 2.85 -9.72 14.48
N SER A 15 2.58 -10.77 15.26
CA SER A 15 1.60 -10.71 16.35
C SER A 15 1.98 -9.72 17.45
N ASP A 16 3.22 -9.76 17.94
CA ASP A 16 3.69 -8.86 19.00
C ASP A 16 3.61 -7.39 18.57
N LEU A 17 3.96 -7.08 17.31
CA LEU A 17 3.83 -5.72 16.76
C LEU A 17 2.37 -5.26 16.68
N HIS A 18 1.48 -6.12 16.20
CA HIS A 18 0.05 -5.81 16.10
C HIS A 18 -0.55 -5.55 17.49
N ASP A 19 -0.28 -6.44 18.44
CA ASP A 19 -0.93 -6.42 19.75
C ASP A 19 -0.36 -5.31 20.66
N ASP A 20 0.95 -5.09 20.69
CA ASP A 20 1.54 -4.08 21.56
C ASP A 20 1.51 -2.69 20.91
N VAL A 21 2.13 -2.56 19.73
CA VAL A 21 2.32 -1.25 19.09
C VAL A 21 1.05 -0.79 18.39
N GLY A 22 0.36 -1.71 17.70
CA GLY A 22 -0.89 -1.41 16.97
C GLY A 22 -2.02 -1.00 17.91
N ALA A 23 -2.24 -1.76 19.00
CA ALA A 23 -3.27 -1.42 19.99
C ALA A 23 -2.97 -0.08 20.68
N SER A 24 -1.72 0.16 21.09
CA SER A 24 -1.32 1.42 21.76
C SER A 24 -1.55 2.65 20.89
N LEU A 25 -1.19 2.59 19.60
CA LEU A 25 -1.41 3.71 18.68
C LEU A 25 -2.89 3.93 18.36
N THR A 26 -3.66 2.84 18.30
CA THR A 26 -5.12 2.90 18.16
C THR A 26 -5.75 3.56 19.37
N GLU A 27 -5.30 3.21 20.58
CA GLU A 27 -5.74 3.85 21.81
C GLU A 27 -5.44 5.36 21.81
N ILE A 28 -4.23 5.78 21.42
CA ILE A 28 -3.89 7.21 21.31
C ILE A 28 -4.80 7.93 20.31
N ALA A 29 -5.13 7.29 19.19
CA ALA A 29 -6.05 7.86 18.21
C ALA A 29 -7.46 8.03 18.80
N LEU A 30 -7.97 7.02 19.50
CA LEU A 30 -9.28 7.08 20.16
C LEU A 30 -9.32 8.13 21.27
N GLN A 31 -8.31 8.18 22.14
CA GLN A 31 -8.19 9.21 23.18
C GLN A 31 -8.18 10.61 22.58
N SER A 32 -7.47 10.80 21.47
CA SER A 32 -7.46 12.07 20.74
C SER A 32 -8.85 12.43 20.21
N ASP A 33 -9.59 11.47 19.67
CA ASP A 33 -10.95 11.69 19.14
C ASP A 33 -11.96 11.96 20.28
N PHE A 34 -11.86 11.27 21.42
CA PHE A 34 -12.68 11.52 22.61
C PHE A 34 -12.47 12.94 23.17
N LEU A 35 -11.21 13.38 23.28
CA LEU A 35 -10.90 14.72 23.77
C LEU A 35 -11.39 15.81 22.80
N GLN A 36 -11.32 15.57 21.48
CA GLN A 36 -11.88 16.50 20.47
C GLN A 36 -13.39 16.67 20.59
N ALA A 37 -14.11 15.64 21.06
CA ALA A 37 -15.57 15.70 21.23
C ALA A 37 -16.00 16.50 22.47
N THR A 38 -15.07 16.88 23.35
CA THR A 38 -15.32 17.74 24.52
C THR A 38 -15.15 19.22 24.18
N ASP A 39 -15.78 20.09 24.97
CA ASP A 39 -15.65 21.54 24.81
C ASP A 39 -14.22 21.97 25.16
N THR A 40 -13.40 22.14 24.12
CA THR A 40 -11.98 22.47 24.19
C THR A 40 -11.68 23.71 23.36
N ASN A 41 -10.60 24.42 23.70
CA ASN A 41 -10.22 25.58 22.91
C ASN A 41 -9.75 25.16 21.48
N PRO A 42 -9.85 26.06 20.48
CA PRO A 42 -9.53 25.72 19.09
C PRO A 42 -8.09 25.25 18.83
N GLU A 43 -7.12 25.74 19.60
CA GLU A 43 -5.71 25.35 19.42
C GLU A 43 -5.44 23.94 19.94
N LEU A 44 -5.98 23.59 21.11
CA LEU A 44 -5.92 22.24 21.66
C LEU A 44 -6.61 21.25 20.72
N ASN A 45 -7.76 21.61 20.16
CA ASN A 45 -8.50 20.77 19.20
C ASN A 45 -7.65 20.48 17.94
N LYS A 46 -6.97 21.50 17.37
CA LYS A 46 -6.03 21.30 16.25
C LYS A 46 -4.89 20.34 16.62
N THR A 47 -4.29 20.48 17.81
CA THR A 47 -3.23 19.58 18.26
C THR A 47 -3.74 18.14 18.40
N LEU A 48 -4.91 17.93 19.00
CA LEU A 48 -5.52 16.60 19.13
C LEU A 48 -5.83 15.99 17.76
N GLN A 49 -6.33 16.80 16.81
CA GLN A 49 -6.56 16.36 15.43
C GLN A 49 -5.26 15.90 14.76
N GLN A 50 -4.15 16.62 14.98
CA GLN A 50 -2.83 16.24 14.46
C GLN A 50 -2.33 14.93 15.07
N ILE A 51 -2.47 14.76 16.40
CA ILE A 51 -2.09 13.53 17.10
C ILE A 51 -2.90 12.35 16.56
N GLY A 52 -4.23 12.45 16.54
CA GLY A 52 -5.09 11.38 16.03
C GLY A 52 -4.78 11.01 14.58
N LYS A 53 -4.55 12.02 13.71
CA LYS A 53 -4.14 11.79 12.31
C LYS A 53 -2.79 11.10 12.21
N GLN A 54 -1.80 11.51 13.01
CA GLN A 54 -0.47 10.92 12.99
C GLN A 54 -0.50 9.48 13.52
N SER A 55 -1.23 9.21 14.60
CA SER A 55 -1.40 7.86 15.14
C SER A 55 -2.04 6.92 14.12
N ARG A 56 -3.15 7.32 13.49
CA ARG A 56 -3.79 6.53 12.42
C ARG A 56 -2.86 6.26 11.23
N LYS A 57 -2.04 7.25 10.86
CA LYS A 57 -1.03 7.07 9.80
C LYS A 57 0.03 6.03 10.19
N ILE A 58 0.46 6.02 11.44
CA ILE A 58 1.44 5.05 11.93
C ILE A 58 0.80 3.65 12.01
N VAL A 59 -0.44 3.52 12.50
CA VAL A 59 -1.19 2.25 12.49
C VAL A 59 -1.26 1.67 11.08
N SER A 60 -1.69 2.46 10.08
CA SER A 60 -1.74 1.99 8.69
C SER A 60 -0.37 1.57 8.14
N SER A 61 0.70 2.23 8.57
CA SER A 61 2.06 1.86 8.16
C SER A 61 2.55 0.60 8.87
N LEU A 62 2.17 0.41 10.13
CA LEU A 62 2.45 -0.79 10.91
C LEU A 62 1.72 -1.99 10.33
N ASP A 63 0.45 -1.83 9.93
CA ASP A 63 -0.35 -2.89 9.31
C ASP A 63 0.32 -3.39 8.02
N ASP A 64 0.86 -2.49 7.19
CA ASP A 64 1.62 -2.87 5.99
C ASP A 64 2.88 -3.69 6.35
N ILE A 65 3.59 -3.30 7.43
CA ILE A 65 4.79 -4.02 7.90
C ILE A 65 4.41 -5.38 8.45
N VAL A 66 3.44 -5.45 9.35
CA VAL A 66 2.93 -6.68 9.98
C VAL A 66 2.51 -7.67 8.90
N TRP A 67 1.71 -7.23 7.94
CA TRP A 67 1.27 -8.06 6.82
C TRP A 67 2.46 -8.56 5.98
N SER A 68 3.44 -7.68 5.70
CA SER A 68 4.61 -8.04 4.91
C SER A 68 5.51 -9.07 5.60
N ILE A 69 5.77 -8.90 6.89
CA ILE A 69 6.65 -9.81 7.64
C ILE A 69 5.96 -11.12 8.01
N ASP A 70 4.63 -11.19 8.04
CA ASP A 70 3.89 -12.40 8.35
C ASP A 70 4.14 -13.49 7.29
N ALA A 71 4.74 -14.60 7.72
CA ALA A 71 5.07 -15.72 6.84
C ALA A 71 3.84 -16.50 6.34
N ARG A 72 2.67 -16.26 6.95
CA ARG A 72 1.39 -16.82 6.48
C ARG A 72 0.91 -16.18 5.18
N ASN A 73 1.40 -14.98 4.86
CA ASN A 73 0.97 -14.18 3.71
C ASN A 73 2.07 -14.08 2.64
N ASP A 74 2.82 -15.17 2.40
CA ASP A 74 4.03 -15.14 1.55
C ASP A 74 3.77 -15.52 0.09
N THR A 75 2.55 -15.84 -0.31
CA THR A 75 2.23 -16.25 -1.69
C THR A 75 1.94 -15.05 -2.60
N LEU A 76 2.00 -15.28 -3.91
CA LEU A 76 1.55 -14.30 -4.89
C LEU A 76 0.03 -14.04 -4.76
N GLY A 77 -0.76 -15.07 -4.45
CA GLY A 77 -2.19 -14.95 -4.15
C GLY A 77 -2.46 -13.98 -2.99
N ASP A 78 -1.72 -14.13 -1.88
CA ASP A 78 -1.84 -13.23 -0.71
C ASP A 78 -1.58 -11.77 -1.10
N LEU A 79 -0.57 -11.53 -1.94
CA LEU A 79 -0.25 -10.20 -2.45
C LEU A 79 -1.40 -9.65 -3.31
N THR A 80 -1.94 -10.44 -4.23
CA THR A 80 -3.06 -10.00 -5.08
C THR A 80 -4.32 -9.72 -4.28
N ASP A 81 -4.63 -10.54 -3.26
CA ASP A 81 -5.79 -10.34 -2.39
C ASP A 81 -5.64 -9.03 -1.60
N ARG A 82 -4.47 -8.81 -1.00
CA ARG A 82 -4.16 -7.57 -0.28
C ARG A 82 -4.25 -6.34 -1.18
N MET A 83 -3.83 -6.46 -2.45
CA MET A 83 -3.95 -5.37 -3.42
C MET A 83 -5.41 -5.06 -3.76
N GLN A 84 -6.22 -6.08 -4.02
CA GLN A 84 -7.65 -5.92 -4.31
C GLN A 84 -8.37 -5.26 -3.14
N ASP A 85 -8.14 -5.73 -1.91
CA ASP A 85 -8.70 -5.13 -0.69
C ASP A 85 -8.32 -3.64 -0.56
N TYR A 86 -7.05 -3.31 -0.78
CA TYR A 86 -6.59 -1.92 -0.69
C TYR A 86 -7.25 -1.03 -1.73
N ILE A 87 -7.40 -1.53 -2.97
CA ILE A 87 -8.04 -0.78 -4.04
C ILE A 87 -9.51 -0.54 -3.78
N LEU A 88 -10.24 -1.57 -3.35
CA LEU A 88 -11.65 -1.45 -3.03
C LEU A 88 -11.83 -0.35 -1.98
N ASN A 89 -11.08 -0.40 -0.88
CA ASN A 89 -11.15 0.60 0.17
C ASN A 89 -10.72 2.01 -0.27
N THR A 90 -9.80 2.14 -1.24
CA THR A 90 -9.26 3.44 -1.65
C THR A 90 -10.08 4.11 -2.77
N LEU A 91 -10.65 3.30 -3.67
CA LEU A 91 -11.35 3.78 -4.88
C LEU A 91 -12.88 3.63 -4.81
N GLU A 92 -13.44 2.98 -3.78
CA GLU A 92 -14.90 2.83 -3.62
C GLU A 92 -15.64 4.18 -3.68
N GLN A 93 -15.10 5.24 -3.07
CA GLN A 93 -15.72 6.58 -3.08
C GLN A 93 -15.55 7.35 -4.40
N LYS A 94 -14.88 6.76 -5.40
CA LYS A 94 -14.51 7.42 -6.66
C LYS A 94 -15.27 6.89 -7.87
N ASP A 95 -16.15 5.91 -7.69
CA ASP A 95 -16.92 5.25 -8.76
C ASP A 95 -16.04 4.76 -9.93
N MET A 96 -14.79 4.38 -9.66
CA MET A 96 -13.87 3.87 -10.68
C MET A 96 -14.06 2.37 -10.91
N VAL A 97 -14.11 1.96 -12.18
CA VAL A 97 -14.12 0.55 -12.59
C VAL A 97 -12.69 0.02 -12.55
N VAL A 98 -12.50 -1.12 -11.89
CA VAL A 98 -11.18 -1.77 -11.82
C VAL A 98 -11.20 -3.07 -12.62
N SER A 99 -10.20 -3.25 -13.50
CA SER A 99 -9.98 -4.48 -14.24
C SER A 99 -8.69 -5.16 -13.79
N TYR A 100 -8.72 -6.49 -13.75
CA TYR A 100 -7.58 -7.33 -13.38
C TYR A 100 -7.28 -8.31 -14.52
N ASP A 101 -6.03 -8.33 -14.98
CA ASP A 101 -5.50 -9.25 -15.99
C ASP A 101 -4.29 -9.98 -15.40
N PHE A 102 -4.56 -11.12 -14.77
CA PHE A 102 -3.57 -12.00 -14.17
C PHE A 102 -3.41 -13.23 -15.08
N ASP A 103 -2.28 -13.31 -15.76
CA ASP A 103 -2.04 -14.27 -16.83
C ASP A 103 -0.77 -15.06 -16.56
N ASP A 104 -0.87 -16.39 -16.67
CA ASP A 104 0.23 -17.35 -16.43
C ASP A 104 0.95 -17.16 -15.07
N LEU A 105 0.17 -16.98 -14.00
CA LEU A 105 0.67 -16.82 -12.63
C LEU A 105 0.39 -18.06 -11.78
N ASP A 106 1.43 -18.55 -11.11
CA ASP A 106 1.29 -19.51 -10.01
C ASP A 106 0.98 -18.74 -8.72
N MET A 107 -0.28 -18.74 -8.29
CA MET A 107 -0.72 -18.02 -7.10
C MET A 107 -0.15 -18.60 -5.80
N ASP A 108 0.21 -19.89 -5.79
CA ASP A 108 0.81 -20.56 -4.63
C ASP A 108 2.32 -20.29 -4.53
N ASN A 109 2.92 -19.64 -5.54
CA ASN A 109 4.34 -19.33 -5.56
C ASN A 109 4.70 -18.39 -4.41
N LYS A 110 5.62 -18.84 -3.55
CA LYS A 110 6.15 -18.04 -2.45
C LYS A 110 7.06 -16.93 -2.95
N LEU A 111 6.75 -15.69 -2.56
CA LEU A 111 7.55 -14.52 -2.85
C LEU A 111 8.55 -14.26 -1.71
N PRO A 112 9.79 -13.84 -2.04
CA PRO A 112 10.68 -13.26 -1.04
C PRO A 112 10.01 -12.05 -0.36
N VAL A 113 10.16 -11.93 0.96
CA VAL A 113 9.57 -10.84 1.76
C VAL A 113 9.88 -9.47 1.16
N SER A 114 11.13 -9.25 0.72
CA SER A 114 11.55 -7.99 0.10
C SER A 114 10.79 -7.70 -1.19
N VAL A 115 10.55 -8.70 -2.04
CA VAL A 115 9.79 -8.55 -3.28
C VAL A 115 8.35 -8.19 -2.96
N LYS A 116 7.70 -9.00 -2.11
CA LYS A 116 6.32 -8.79 -1.67
C LYS A 116 6.10 -7.37 -1.11
N GLU A 117 6.96 -6.95 -0.17
CA GLU A 117 6.89 -5.63 0.47
C GLU A 117 7.02 -4.48 -0.54
N ASN A 118 8.07 -4.52 -1.36
CA ASN A 118 8.38 -3.40 -2.24
C ASN A 118 7.37 -3.30 -3.40
N VAL A 119 6.91 -4.42 -3.94
CA VAL A 119 5.85 -4.45 -4.96
C VAL A 119 4.54 -3.90 -4.39
N TYR A 120 4.12 -4.35 -3.21
CA TYR A 120 2.90 -3.83 -2.55
C TYR A 120 2.98 -2.33 -2.28
N LEU A 121 4.13 -1.83 -1.78
CA LEU A 121 4.27 -0.41 -1.48
C LEU A 121 4.41 0.47 -2.73
N ILE A 122 4.90 -0.07 -3.86
CA ILE A 122 4.85 0.61 -5.17
C ILE A 122 3.39 0.70 -5.63
N PHE A 123 2.67 -0.41 -5.59
CA PHE A 123 1.24 -0.46 -5.90
C PHE A 123 0.43 0.53 -5.06
N LYS A 124 0.64 0.55 -3.73
CA LYS A 124 -0.05 1.47 -2.81
C LYS A 124 0.15 2.93 -3.19
N GLU A 125 1.37 3.30 -3.56
CA GLU A 125 1.68 4.66 -4.02
C GLU A 125 1.06 4.96 -5.39
N ALA A 126 1.04 4.00 -6.31
CA ALA A 126 0.36 4.12 -7.60
C ALA A 126 -1.15 4.37 -7.43
N VAL A 127 -1.84 3.54 -6.65
CA VAL A 127 -3.27 3.70 -6.35
C VAL A 127 -3.55 5.04 -5.68
N ASN A 128 -2.71 5.47 -4.74
CA ASN A 128 -2.84 6.79 -4.12
C ASN A 128 -2.66 7.93 -5.12
N ASN A 129 -1.76 7.78 -6.09
CA ASN A 129 -1.59 8.78 -7.15
C ASN A 129 -2.83 8.84 -8.05
N ILE A 130 -3.37 7.69 -8.44
CA ILE A 130 -4.61 7.61 -9.22
C ILE A 130 -5.76 8.28 -8.45
N ALA A 131 -6.01 7.87 -7.20
CA ALA A 131 -7.10 8.40 -6.37
C ALA A 131 -7.03 9.93 -6.15
N LYS A 132 -5.81 10.48 -6.07
CA LYS A 132 -5.57 11.92 -5.82
C LYS A 132 -5.59 12.76 -7.10
N TYR A 133 -5.07 12.23 -8.20
CA TYR A 133 -4.72 13.04 -9.38
C TYR A 133 -5.45 12.64 -10.65
N SER A 134 -5.91 11.39 -10.78
CA SER A 134 -6.64 10.96 -11.96
C SER A 134 -8.04 11.59 -12.00
N ASN A 135 -8.48 11.89 -13.21
CA ASN A 135 -9.84 12.25 -13.59
C ASN A 135 -10.50 11.17 -14.44
N GLY A 136 -9.85 10.00 -14.57
CA GLY A 136 -10.40 8.84 -15.24
C GLY A 136 -11.45 8.13 -14.40
N ASP A 137 -12.10 7.15 -15.01
CA ASP A 137 -13.12 6.29 -14.43
C ASP A 137 -12.74 4.81 -14.47
N ARG A 138 -11.54 4.48 -14.98
CA ARG A 138 -11.04 3.10 -15.09
C ARG A 138 -9.60 2.97 -14.61
N VAL A 139 -9.34 1.88 -13.89
CA VAL A 139 -8.00 1.42 -13.50
C VAL A 139 -7.82 0.00 -14.03
N ASP A 140 -6.71 -0.25 -14.71
CA ASP A 140 -6.33 -1.55 -15.25
C ASP A 140 -5.08 -2.05 -14.53
N ILE A 141 -5.12 -3.28 -14.01
CA ILE A 141 -4.02 -3.90 -13.27
C ILE A 141 -3.66 -5.20 -13.95
N LYS A 142 -2.38 -5.35 -14.28
CA LYS A 142 -1.86 -6.50 -14.99
C LYS A 142 -0.69 -7.10 -14.24
N MET A 143 -0.70 -8.41 -14.12
CA MET A 143 0.43 -9.19 -13.62
C MET A 143 0.65 -10.36 -14.54
N LYS A 144 1.87 -10.50 -15.07
CA LYS A 144 2.21 -11.57 -16.00
C LYS A 144 3.60 -12.12 -15.72
N ASN A 145 3.78 -13.41 -15.97
CA ASN A 145 5.10 -14.00 -16.04
C ASN A 145 5.55 -14.09 -17.50
N ASN A 146 6.42 -13.19 -17.94
CA ASN A 146 6.91 -13.15 -19.31
C ASN A 146 8.33 -13.73 -19.39
N SER A 147 8.44 -14.99 -19.84
CA SER A 147 9.73 -15.65 -20.07
C SER A 147 10.64 -15.67 -18.83
N GLY A 148 10.06 -15.89 -17.65
CA GLY A 148 10.77 -15.89 -16.37
C GLY A 148 11.00 -14.51 -15.74
N ARG A 149 10.37 -13.46 -16.30
CA ARG A 149 10.34 -12.11 -15.69
C ARG A 149 8.92 -11.78 -15.26
N PHE A 150 8.78 -11.46 -13.97
CA PHE A 150 7.53 -10.93 -13.44
C PHE A 150 7.34 -9.48 -13.90
N GLU A 151 6.24 -9.22 -14.57
CA GLU A 151 5.81 -7.89 -15.01
C GLU A 151 4.54 -7.51 -14.24
N PHE A 152 4.56 -6.33 -13.65
CA PHE A 152 3.43 -5.74 -12.94
C PHE A 152 3.18 -4.36 -13.52
N VAL A 153 1.94 -4.11 -13.96
CA VAL A 153 1.52 -2.85 -14.55
C VAL A 153 0.24 -2.38 -13.87
N ILE A 154 0.19 -1.10 -13.50
CA ILE A 154 -1.02 -0.42 -13.05
C ILE A 154 -1.19 0.88 -13.83
N SER A 155 -2.34 1.03 -14.48
CA SER A 155 -2.64 2.20 -15.31
C SER A 155 -4.05 2.72 -15.10
N ASP A 156 -4.25 4.04 -15.23
CA ASP A 156 -5.58 4.66 -15.30
C ASP A 156 -5.83 5.32 -16.67
N ASN A 157 -7.10 5.52 -17.02
CA ASN A 157 -7.52 6.09 -18.30
C ASN A 157 -7.74 7.62 -18.28
N GLY A 158 -7.25 8.30 -17.24
CA GLY A 158 -7.34 9.74 -17.08
C GLY A 158 -6.43 10.51 -18.04
N THR A 159 -6.38 11.83 -17.86
CA THR A 159 -5.57 12.74 -18.67
C THR A 159 -4.60 13.53 -17.82
N THR A 160 -3.52 14.00 -18.45
CA THR A 160 -2.54 14.84 -17.77
C THR A 160 -3.16 16.18 -17.39
N ARG A 161 -3.45 16.36 -16.09
CA ARG A 161 -3.92 17.64 -15.59
C ARG A 161 -2.77 18.66 -15.60
N LYS A 162 -2.84 19.65 -16.49
CA LYS A 162 -1.89 20.78 -16.51
C LYS A 162 -1.87 21.43 -15.12
N GLY A 163 -0.69 21.43 -14.47
CA GLY A 163 -0.47 22.12 -13.19
C GLY A 163 -0.48 21.26 -11.93
N THR A 164 -0.85 19.97 -11.99
CA THR A 164 -0.65 19.07 -10.85
C THR A 164 0.79 18.57 -10.83
N LYS A 165 1.67 19.25 -10.10
CA LYS A 165 3.00 18.70 -9.80
C LYS A 165 2.80 17.46 -8.93
N LYS A 166 3.03 16.27 -9.50
CA LYS A 166 3.26 15.05 -8.70
C LYS A 166 4.40 15.38 -7.75
N THR A 167 4.18 15.24 -6.44
CA THR A 167 5.24 15.48 -5.46
C THR A 167 6.36 14.48 -5.75
N GLY A 168 7.52 14.95 -6.24
CA GLY A 168 8.60 14.09 -6.74
C GLY A 168 9.11 13.05 -5.75
N HIS A 169 8.80 13.22 -4.46
CA HIS A 169 9.09 12.25 -3.40
C HIS A 169 8.40 10.89 -3.61
N GLY A 170 7.14 10.85 -4.06
CA GLY A 170 6.41 9.60 -4.26
C GLY A 170 7.03 8.75 -5.37
N LEU A 171 7.27 9.39 -6.53
CA LEU A 171 7.91 8.74 -7.69
C LEU A 171 9.33 8.26 -7.36
N ARG A 172 10.12 9.09 -6.67
CA ARG A 172 11.49 8.71 -6.23
C ARG A 172 11.47 7.53 -5.26
N ASN A 173 10.48 7.47 -4.36
CA ASN A 173 10.36 6.34 -3.43
C ASN A 173 10.01 5.04 -4.16
N MET A 174 9.16 5.09 -5.19
CA MET A 174 8.86 3.92 -6.02
C MET A 174 10.11 3.43 -6.76
N ASP A 175 10.89 4.33 -7.35
CA ASP A 175 12.17 4.01 -8.01
C ASP A 175 13.18 3.36 -7.04
N MET A 176 13.38 3.96 -5.85
CA MET A 176 14.25 3.36 -4.84
C MET A 176 13.79 1.96 -4.39
N ARG A 177 12.48 1.71 -4.33
CA ARG A 177 11.92 0.40 -3.96
C ARG A 177 12.12 -0.63 -5.08
N ALA A 178 11.94 -0.24 -6.34
CA ALA A 178 12.23 -1.10 -7.48
C ALA A 178 13.71 -1.52 -7.50
N GLN A 179 14.61 -0.56 -7.29
CA GLN A 179 16.05 -0.82 -7.22
C GLN A 179 16.43 -1.79 -6.08
N ARG A 180 15.78 -1.70 -4.91
CA ARG A 180 16.03 -2.62 -3.77
C ARG A 180 15.76 -4.09 -4.09
N ILE A 181 14.86 -4.36 -5.03
CA ILE A 181 14.51 -5.72 -5.45
C ILE A 181 15.11 -6.08 -6.82
N GLY A 182 15.99 -5.23 -7.37
CA GLY A 182 16.59 -5.44 -8.70
C GLY A 182 15.59 -5.32 -9.86
N ALA A 183 14.45 -4.67 -9.65
CA ALA A 183 13.44 -4.42 -10.67
C ALA A 183 13.70 -3.11 -11.41
N ASN A 184 13.22 -3.05 -12.66
CA ASN A 184 13.14 -1.81 -13.42
C ASN A 184 11.73 -1.24 -13.27
N ILE A 185 11.62 0.08 -13.15
CA ILE A 185 10.34 0.79 -13.12
C ILE A 185 10.30 1.79 -14.27
N THR A 186 9.15 1.90 -14.93
CA THR A 186 8.88 2.94 -15.94
C THR A 186 7.63 3.67 -15.50
N ILE A 187 7.66 4.99 -15.47
CA ILE A 187 6.52 5.79 -15.01
C ILE A 187 6.11 6.69 -16.16
N ASP A 188 4.90 6.47 -16.68
CA ASP A 188 4.29 7.32 -17.69
C ASP A 188 3.21 8.19 -17.03
N THR A 189 3.23 9.47 -17.38
CA THR A 189 2.29 10.46 -16.88
C THR A 189 1.69 11.32 -17.98
N GLU A 190 1.84 10.96 -19.26
CA GLU A 190 1.44 11.78 -20.41
C GLU A 190 -0.02 11.55 -20.83
N ASN A 191 -0.50 10.31 -20.73
CA ASN A 191 -1.87 9.91 -21.10
C ASN A 191 -2.54 9.15 -19.93
N GLY A 192 -2.57 9.78 -18.76
CA GLY A 192 -3.01 9.16 -17.50
C GLY A 192 -1.84 8.89 -16.57
N PHE A 193 -1.98 7.95 -15.64
CA PHE A 193 -0.88 7.39 -14.87
C PHE A 193 -0.65 5.95 -15.30
N SER A 194 0.60 5.57 -15.58
CA SER A 194 0.99 4.17 -15.73
C SER A 194 2.31 3.93 -15.02
N ILE A 195 2.41 2.79 -14.35
CA ILE A 195 3.65 2.23 -13.80
C ILE A 195 3.75 0.77 -14.20
#